data_AF-A0A836QIU2-F1
#
_entry.id   AF-A0A836QIU2-F1
#
_cell.length_a   1.000
_cell.length_b   1.000
_cell.length_c   1.000
_cell.angle_alpha   90.00
_cell.angle_beta   90.00
_cell.angle_gamma   90.00
#
_symmetry.space_group_name_H-M   'P 1'
#
loop_
_entity.id
_entity.type
_entity.pdbx_description
1 polymer ?
#
loop_
_entity_poly.entity_id
_entity_poly.type
_entity_poly.pdbx_seq_one_letter_code
_entity_poly.pdbx_strand_id
1 'polypeptide(L)' 'MTKLQAKIDKRIPILISSAGSGLVAQMLEKAGADCINTFSGARLRANGMGTMSMLWPILDSNK' A
#
# COMPACT_ATOMS: atom_id res chain seq x y z
N MET A 1 -10.87 -10.69 -8.77
CA MET A 1 -10.93 -11.89 -7.90
C MET A 1 -10.14 -13.06 -8.46
N THR A 2 -10.25 -13.41 -9.74
CA THR A 2 -9.68 -14.63 -10.34
C THR A 2 -8.15 -14.77 -10.22
N LYS A 3 -7.37 -13.69 -10.34
CA LYS A 3 -5.91 -13.73 -10.19
C LYS A 3 -5.44 -14.07 -8.77
N LEU A 4 -6.07 -13.47 -7.76
CA LEU A 4 -5.72 -13.72 -6.35
C LEU A 4 -6.15 -15.12 -5.94
N GLN A 5 -7.35 -15.54 -6.34
CA GLN A 5 -7.83 -16.89 -6.08
C GLN A 5 -6.88 -17.95 -6.64
N ALA A 6 -6.38 -17.76 -7.86
CA ALA A 6 -5.40 -18.67 -8.45
C ALA A 6 -4.07 -18.76 -7.66
N LYS A 7 -3.64 -17.70 -6.96
CA LYS A 7 -2.47 -17.76 -6.07
C LYS A 7 -2.81 -18.51 -4.78
N ILE A 8 -4.00 -18.31 -4.22
CA ILE A 8 -4.50 -19.04 -3.04
C ILE A 8 -4.54 -20.54 -3.32
N ASP A 9 -5.16 -20.94 -4.44
CA ASP A 9 -5.30 -22.35 -4.82
C ASP A 9 -3.94 -23.03 -5.00
N LYS A 10 -2.93 -22.27 -5.46
CA LYS A 10 -1.53 -22.70 -5.62
C LYS A 10 -0.68 -22.54 -4.37
N ARG A 11 -1.24 -22.06 -3.25
CA ARG A 11 -0.53 -21.73 -2.00
C ARG A 11 0.65 -20.77 -2.19
N ILE A 12 0.53 -19.85 -3.14
CA ILE A 12 1.50 -18.77 -3.35
C ILE A 12 1.04 -17.56 -2.52
N PRO A 13 1.93 -16.94 -1.73
CA PRO A 13 1.56 -15.79 -0.90
C PRO A 13 1.07 -14.61 -1.76
N ILE A 14 0.11 -13.86 -1.21
CA ILE A 14 -0.37 -12.61 -1.77
C ILE A 14 0.38 -11.45 -1.11
N LEU A 15 1.03 -10.62 -1.91
CA LEU A 15 1.73 -9.43 -1.44
C LEU A 15 0.85 -8.20 -1.69
N ILE A 16 0.30 -7.65 -0.60
CA ILE A 16 -0.35 -6.34 -0.60
C ILE A 16 0.63 -5.33 -0.01
N SER A 17 0.95 -4.30 -0.78
CA SER A 17 1.92 -3.27 -0.38
C SER A 17 1.31 -1.89 -0.47
N SER A 18 1.78 -0.97 0.38
CA SER A 18 1.26 0.39 0.40
C SER A 18 2.23 1.39 -0.20
N ALA A 19 1.72 2.29 -1.05
CA ALA A 19 2.52 3.33 -1.68
C ALA A 19 2.16 4.71 -1.12
N GLY A 20 3.18 5.49 -0.73
CA GLY A 20 3.03 6.89 -0.32
C GLY A 20 3.12 7.89 -1.48
N SER A 21 3.60 7.45 -2.65
CA SER A 21 3.76 8.26 -3.85
C SER A 21 3.61 7.40 -5.10
N GLY A 22 3.32 8.02 -6.25
CA GLY A 22 3.19 7.32 -7.53
C GLY A 22 4.46 6.62 -7.98
N LEU A 23 5.64 7.16 -7.65
CA LEU A 23 6.93 6.52 -7.96
C LEU A 23 7.07 5.18 -7.22
N VAL A 24 6.74 5.16 -5.93
CA VAL A 24 6.77 3.93 -5.13
C VAL A 24 5.76 2.91 -5.65
N ALA A 25 4.57 3.36 -6.08
CA ALA A 25 3.59 2.48 -6.70
C ALA A 25 4.13 1.80 -7.98
N GLN A 26 4.77 2.55 -8.87
CA GLN A 26 5.39 1.99 -10.08
C GLN A 26 6.51 0.98 -9.75
N MET A 27 7.30 1.24 -8.70
CA MET A 27 8.33 0.30 -8.25
C MET A 27 7.71 -0.99 -7.70
N LEU A 28 6.64 -0.89 -6.91
CA LEU A 28 5.91 -2.04 -6.36
C LEU A 28 5.26 -2.89 -7.46
N GLU A 29 4.70 -2.26 -8.50
CA GLU A 29 4.18 -2.97 -9.68
C GLU A 29 5.28 -3.77 -10.38
N LYS A 30 6.44 -3.15 -10.62
CA LYS A 30 7.59 -3.83 -11.25
C LYS A 30 8.17 -4.95 -10.38
N ALA A 31 8.09 -4.82 -9.06
CA ALA A 31 8.51 -5.83 -8.10
C ALA A 31 7.51 -7.00 -7.96
N GLY A 32 6.31 -6.91 -8.55
CA GLY A 32 5.31 -7.97 -8.54
C GLY A 32 4.38 -7.95 -7.33
N ALA A 33 4.13 -6.79 -6.72
CA ALA A 33 3.05 -6.64 -5.74
C ALA A 33 1.70 -7.00 -6.39
N ASP A 34 0.89 -7.81 -5.70
CA ASP A 34 -0.40 -8.27 -6.24
C ASP A 34 -1.48 -7.18 -6.13
N CYS A 35 -1.39 -6.36 -5.09
CA CYS A 35 -2.27 -5.23 -4.86
C CYS A 35 -1.46 -4.08 -4.24
N ILE A 36 -1.78 -2.86 -4.67
CA ILE A 36 -1.22 -1.64 -4.08
C ILE A 36 -2.36 -0.86 -3.45
N ASN A 37 -2.23 -0.53 -2.17
CA ASN A 37 -3.17 0.35 -1.47
C ASN A 37 -2.51 1.68 -1.09
N THR A 38 -3.28 2.75 -1.14
CA THR A 38 -2.84 4.08 -0.71
C THR A 38 -3.66 4.49 0.49
N PHE A 39 -3.02 5.03 1.52
CA PHE A 39 -3.70 5.58 2.69
C PHE A 39 -2.87 6.73 3.27
N SER A 40 -3.49 7.54 4.13
CA SER A 40 -2.87 8.72 4.74
C SER A 40 -1.52 8.41 5.38
N GLY A 41 -1.42 7.32 6.15
CA GLY A 41 -0.17 6.90 6.78
C GLY A 41 0.95 6.54 5.80
N ALA A 42 0.65 6.04 4.60
CA ALA A 42 1.67 5.81 3.57
C ALA A 42 2.25 7.13 3.06
N ARG A 43 1.39 8.13 2.83
CA ARG A 43 1.81 9.49 2.45
C ARG A 43 2.61 10.17 3.57
N LEU A 44 2.16 10.07 4.82
CA LEU A 44 2.86 10.62 5.97
C LEU A 44 4.26 10.01 6.16
N ARG A 45 4.41 8.69 6.00
CA ARG A 45 5.72 8.04 6.02
C ARG A 45 6.65 8.54 4.92
N ALA A 46 6.11 8.75 3.72
CA ALA A 46 6.89 9.32 2.62
C ALA A 46 7.37 10.75 2.93
N ASN A 47 6.67 11.48 3.82
CA ASN A 47 7.07 12.79 4.33
C ASN A 47 7.94 12.71 5.59
N GLY A 48 8.49 11.54 5.94
CA GLY A 48 9.37 11.36 7.10
C GLY A 48 8.66 11.31 8.45
N MET A 49 7.33 11.24 8.46
CA MET A 49 6.55 11.14 9.70
C MET A 49 6.37 9.68 10.13
N GLY A 50 6.19 9.46 11.43
CA GLY A 50 5.89 8.14 11.97
C GLY A 50 4.52 7.63 11.47
N THR A 51 4.39 6.31 11.31
CA THR A 51 3.12 5.68 10.86
C THR A 51 1.92 6.12 11.69
N MET A 52 2.10 6.24 13.01
CA MET A 52 1.02 6.57 13.95
C MET A 52 0.52 8.01 13.83
N SER A 53 1.24 8.90 13.12
CA SER A 53 0.81 10.27 12.89
C SER A 53 -0.51 10.34 12.11
N MET A 54 -0.90 9.28 11.39
CA MET A 54 -2.20 9.21 10.69
C MET A 54 -3.41 9.20 11.63
N LEU A 55 -3.21 8.83 12.91
CA LEU A 55 -4.28 8.75 13.92
C LEU A 55 -4.50 10.08 14.65
N TRP A 56 -3.65 11.07 14.37
CA TRP A 56 -3.69 12.37 15.02
C TRP A 56 -4.55 13.33 14.19
N PRO A 57 -5.14 14.37 14.81
CA PRO A 57 -5.99 15.34 14.12
C PRO A 57 -5.16 16.36 13.30
N ILE A 58 -4.25 15.87 12.46
CA ILE A 58 -3.33 16.66 11.63
C ILE A 58 -3.71 16.64 10.14
N LEU A 59 -4.60 15.73 9.74
CA LEU A 59 -5.13 15.64 8.38
C LEU A 59 -6.48 14.90 8.36
N ASP A 60 -7.27 15.14 7.32
CA ASP A 60 -8.46 14.35 7.00
C ASP A 60 -8.05 13.17 6.10
N SER A 61 -8.16 11.94 6.61
CA SER A 61 -7.65 10.75 5.89
C SER A 61 -8.47 10.37 4.66
N ASN A 62 -9.70 10.88 4.53
CA ASN A 62 -10.64 10.49 3.48
C ASN A 62 -10.93 11.62 2.48
N LYS A 63 -10.33 12.80 2.66
CA LYS A 63 -10.28 13.88 1.67
C LYS A 63 -8.98 13.83 0.87
#